data_AF-A0A7X9EZ58-F1
#
_entry.id   AF-A0A7X9EZ58-F1
#
_cell.length_a   1.000
_cell.length_b   1.000
_cell.length_c   1.000
_cell.angle_alpha   90.00
_cell.angle_beta   90.00
_cell.angle_gamma   90.00
#
_symmetry.space_group_name_H-M   'P 1'
#
loop_
_entity.id
_entity.type
_entity.pdbx_description
1 polymer ?
#
loop_
_entity_poly.entity_id
_entity_poly.type
_entity_poly.pdbx_seq_one_letter_code
_entity_poly.pdbx_strand_id
1 'polypeptide(L)' 'MAEFINMPCPSCGGQLQVRKDMQKYFCMYCGSELVLRQDSEGVFQHHADA' A
#
# COMPACT_ATOMS: atom_id res chain seq x y z
N MET A 1 9.35 12.91 7.63
CA MET A 1 7.91 13.10 7.89
C MET A 1 7.20 11.81 7.54
N ALA A 2 6.20 11.38 8.30
CA ALA A 2 5.53 10.13 8.00
C ALA A 2 4.38 10.36 7.00
N GLU A 3 4.43 9.61 5.89
CA GLU A 3 3.54 9.77 4.75
C GLU A 3 2.27 8.94 4.95
N PHE A 4 1.11 9.60 4.83
CA PHE A 4 -0.21 8.98 4.87
C PHE A 4 -0.83 8.98 3.48
N ILE A 5 -1.45 7.88 3.09
CA ILE A 5 -2.22 7.74 1.85
C ILE A 5 -3.67 7.50 2.25
N ASN A 6 -4.58 8.21 1.60
CA ASN A 6 -6.00 7.91 1.70
C ASN A 6 -6.37 6.95 0.57
N MET A 7 -6.90 5.78 0.91
CA MET A 7 -7.37 4.80 -0.06
C MET A 7 -8.68 4.16 0.39
N PRO A 8 -9.59 3.83 -0.55
CA PRO A 8 -10.78 3.08 -0.22
C PRO A 8 -10.40 1.64 0.19
N CYS A 9 -11.05 1.14 1.24
CA CYS A 9 -10.90 -0.24 1.67
C CYS A 9 -11.37 -1.18 0.54
N PRO A 10 -10.54 -2.12 0.06
CA PRO A 10 -10.99 -3.08 -0.96
C PRO A 10 -12.05 -4.06 -0.44
N SER A 11 -12.21 -4.20 0.88
CA SER A 11 -13.20 -5.11 1.48
C SER A 11 -14.59 -4.48 1.66
N CYS A 12 -14.68 -3.18 1.97
CA CYS A 12 -15.95 -2.51 2.27
C CYS A 12 -16.17 -1.17 1.55
N GLY A 13 -15.16 -0.61 0.89
CA GLY A 13 -15.21 0.70 0.25
C GLY A 13 -15.07 1.91 1.19
N GLY A 14 -14.84 1.69 2.50
CA GLY A 14 -14.66 2.78 3.47
C GLY A 14 -13.36 3.57 3.23
N GLN A 15 -13.38 4.90 3.45
CA GLN A 15 -12.17 5.73 3.33
C GLN A 15 -11.21 5.43 4.47
N LEU A 16 -10.05 4.84 4.16
CA LEU A 16 -9.01 4.54 5.13
C LEU A 16 -7.79 5.42 4.90
N GLN A 17 -7.18 5.85 5.99
CA GLN A 17 -5.89 6.52 5.98
C GLN A 17 -4.82 5.53 6.43
N VAL A 18 -3.97 5.11 5.49
CA VAL A 18 -2.87 4.19 5.75
C VAL A 18 -1.55 4.96 5.76
N ARG A 19 -0.60 4.53 6.58
CA ARG A 19 0.79 5.02 6.50
C ARG A 19 1.48 4.36 5.30
N LYS A 20 2.62 4.84 4.85
CA LYS A 20 3.53 4.04 4.01
C LYS A 20 4.49 3.18 4.83
N ASP A 21 4.70 3.56 6.08
CA ASP A 21 5.74 2.98 6.96
C ASP A 21 5.26 1.73 7.71
N MET A 22 3.95 1.58 7.92
CA MET A 22 3.40 0.36 8.51
C MET A 22 3.13 -0.69 7.41
N GLN A 23 3.39 -1.94 7.75
CA GLN A 23 3.13 -3.08 6.86
C GLN A 23 1.72 -3.65 7.04
N LYS A 24 1.05 -3.33 8.15
CA LYS A 24 -0.28 -3.84 8.50
C LYS A 24 -1.20 -2.74 8.99
N TYR A 25 -2.46 -2.81 8.58
CA TYR A 25 -3.52 -1.86 8.92
C TYR A 25 -4.80 -2.61 9.22
N PHE A 26 -5.62 -2.05 10.09
CA PHE A 26 -6.96 -2.57 10.37
C PHE A 26 -8.01 -1.59 9.88
N CYS A 27 -8.94 -2.08 9.08
CA CYS A 27 -10.09 -1.29 8.66
C CYS A 27 -11.03 -1.13 9.85
N MET A 28 -11.20 0.08 10.35
CA MET A 28 -12.12 0.38 11.46
C MET A 28 -13.61 0.37 11.06
N TYR A 29 -13.91 0.27 9.76
CA TYR A 29 -15.29 0.16 9.26
C TYR A 29 -15.79 -1.29 9.27
N CYS A 30 -14.98 -2.23 8.77
CA CYS A 30 -15.39 -3.64 8.61
C CYS A 30 -14.54 -4.63 9.42
N GLY A 31 -13.46 -4.18 10.07
CA GLY A 31 -12.56 -5.04 10.83
C GLY A 31 -11.60 -5.86 9.97
N SER A 32 -11.44 -5.56 8.68
CA SER A 32 -10.52 -6.30 7.81
C SER A 32 -9.06 -5.91 8.05
N GLU A 33 -8.16 -6.91 8.17
CA GLU A 33 -6.71 -6.71 8.20
C GLU A 33 -6.18 -6.50 6.76
N LEU A 34 -5.52 -5.37 6.52
CA LEU A 34 -4.89 -4.98 5.27
C LEU A 34 -3.38 -5.03 5.45
N VAL A 35 -2.70 -5.83 4.62
CA VAL A 35 -1.25 -5.93 4.63
C VAL A 35 -0.71 -5.22 3.38
N LEU A 36 -0.02 -4.10 3.57
CA LEU A 36 0.71 -3.45 2.50
C LEU A 36 2.04 -4.19 2.33
N ARG A 37 2.13 -5.00 1.27
CA ARG A 37 3.41 -5.54 0.82
C ARG A 37 4.09 -4.50 -0.05
N GLN A 38 5.23 -4.01 0.40
CA GLN A 38 6.17 -3.31 -0.46
C GLN A 38 6.97 -4.38 -1.20
N ASP A 39 6.36 -5.00 -2.21
CA ASP A 39 7.12 -5.84 -3.13
C ASP A 39 8.12 -4.92 -3.86
N SER A 40 9.39 -5.08 -3.51
CA SER A 40 10.51 -4.20 -3.86
C SER A 40 11.21 -4.66 -5.15
N GLU A 41 10.49 -5.32 -6.06
CA GLU A 41 11.06 -5.99 -7.23
C GLU A 41 10.24 -5.61 -8.49
N GLY A 42 10.80 -5.17 -9.62
CA GLY A 42 12.16 -5.41 -10.09
C GLY A 42 12.72 -4.31 -10.99
N VAL A 43 14.04 -4.38 -11.06
CA VAL A 43 14.96 -3.56 -11.82
C VAL A 43 14.62 -3.62 -13.32
N PHE A 44 14.40 -2.48 -13.97
CA PHE A 44 14.61 -2.38 -15.41
C PHE A 44 16.09 -2.11 -15.64
N GLN A 45 16.90 -3.18 -15.68
CA GLN A 45 18.28 -3.06 -16.16
C GLN A 45 18.26 -2.82 -17.67
N HIS A 46 19.10 -1.88 -18.06
CA HIS A 46 19.35 -1.33 -19.38
C HIS A 46 19.66 -2.40 -20.45
N HIS A 47 19.09 -2.25 -21.65
CA HIS A 47 19.83 -2.47 -22.89
C HIS A 47 19.19 -1.70 -24.06
N ALA A 48 19.93 -0.74 -24.61
CA ALA A 48 19.76 -0.27 -25.98
C ALA A 48 21.16 0.04 -26.48
N ASP A 49 21.82 -0.99 -27.01
CA ASP A 49 22.85 -0.81 -28.01
C ASP A 49 22.17 -0.43 -29.34
N ALA A 50 22.66 0.64 -29.96
CA ALA A 50 22.67 0.92 -31.40
C ALA A 50 23.31 2.29 -31.64
#